data_AF-A0A2H9LGM3-F1
#
_entry.id   AF-A0A2H9LGM3-F1
#
_cell.length_a   1.000
_cell.length_b   1.000
_cell.length_c   1.000
_cell.angle_alpha   90.00
_cell.angle_beta   90.00
_cell.angle_gamma   90.00
#
_symmetry.space_group_name_H-M   'P 1'
#
loop_
_entity.id
_entity.type
_entity.pdbx_description
1 polymer ?
#
loop_
_entity_poly.entity_id
_entity_poly.type
_entity_poly.pdbx_seq_one_letter_code
_entity_poly.pdbx_strand_id
1 'polypeptide(L)'
;MENCHEKNCKLHNIAYLNLFGDAIHNFIDGISICVAFLTNISIGITTTIAIAIHEIPQEIGDFAILIHSGLSKTKAIFYNFLSALCALLGALLAYVFASHLLNAIPYLMSIVAGGFVYLATCDLIPELHKTTKIKDSIFQFVFLILGILLMLILKKYLLIA
;
A
#
# COMPACT_ATOMS: atom_id res chain seq x y z
N MET A 1 -1.06 -5.76 26.79
CA MET A 1 -2.41 -5.34 26.37
C MET A 1 -2.87 -4.30 27.38
N GLU A 2 -2.57 -3.03 27.15
CA GLU A 2 -2.87 -1.94 28.09
C GLU A 2 -4.09 -1.14 27.63
N ASN A 3 -4.83 -0.66 28.63
CA ASN A 3 -6.22 -0.20 28.59
C ASN A 3 -6.49 0.93 27.59
N CYS A 4 -7.60 0.78 26.85
CA CYS A 4 -8.05 1.70 25.79
C CYS A 4 -8.74 2.95 26.36
N HIS A 5 -8.08 4.10 26.25
CA HIS A 5 -8.74 5.40 26.20
C HIS A 5 -9.15 5.69 24.74
N GLU A 6 -10.38 6.16 24.50
CA GLU A 6 -11.05 6.27 23.18
C GLU A 6 -10.21 6.74 21.97
N LYS A 7 -9.20 7.62 22.16
CA LYS A 7 -8.29 8.05 21.07
C LYS A 7 -7.34 6.93 20.61
N ASN A 8 -6.81 6.13 21.54
CA ASN A 8 -5.86 5.05 21.22
C ASN A 8 -6.53 3.90 20.45
N CYS A 9 -7.83 3.69 20.65
CA CYS A 9 -8.58 2.62 19.97
C CYS A 9 -8.73 2.91 18.46
N LYS A 10 -9.04 4.15 18.08
CA LYS A 10 -9.13 4.55 16.67
C LYS A 10 -7.77 4.46 15.97
N LEU A 11 -6.72 4.96 16.62
CA LEU A 11 -5.35 4.91 16.08
C LEU A 11 -4.87 3.47 15.83
N HIS A 12 -5.15 2.54 16.76
CA HIS A 12 -4.84 1.12 16.56
C HIS A 12 -5.61 0.50 15.39
N ASN A 13 -6.89 0.84 15.20
CA ASN A 13 -7.68 0.31 14.09
C ASN A 13 -7.13 0.73 12.73
N ILE A 14 -6.60 1.96 12.61
CA ILE A 14 -5.96 2.46 11.39
C ILE A 14 -4.72 1.62 11.06
N ALA A 15 -3.88 1.33 12.07
CA ALA A 15 -2.70 0.49 11.89
C ALA A 15 -3.04 -0.91 11.35
N TYR A 16 -4.06 -1.55 11.93
CA TYR A 16 -4.49 -2.89 11.49
C TYR A 16 -5.10 -2.87 10.10
N LEU A 17 -5.93 -1.88 9.79
CA LEU A 17 -6.54 -1.76 8.47
C LEU A 17 -5.47 -1.49 7.40
N ASN A 18 -4.48 -0.66 7.72
CA ASN A 18 -3.35 -0.38 6.85
C ASN A 18 -2.53 -1.64 6.55
N LEU A 19 -2.06 -2.34 7.59
CA LEU A 19 -1.29 -3.58 7.44
C LEU A 19 -2.05 -4.66 6.70
N PHE A 20 -3.37 -4.77 6.93
CA PHE A 20 -4.19 -5.75 6.23
C PHE A 20 -4.37 -5.40 4.75
N GLY A 21 -4.65 -4.14 4.44
CA GLY A 21 -4.78 -3.68 3.06
C GLY A 21 -3.47 -3.86 2.29
N ASP A 22 -2.36 -3.45 2.89
CA ASP A 22 -1.02 -3.58 2.34
C ASP A 22 -0.61 -5.05 2.16
N ALA A 23 -0.93 -5.94 3.10
CA ALA A 23 -0.63 -7.37 2.95
C ALA A 23 -1.33 -8.00 1.74
N ILE A 24 -2.59 -7.61 1.48
CA ILE A 24 -3.31 -8.06 0.28
C ILE A 24 -2.74 -7.42 -0.98
N HIS A 25 -2.34 -6.15 -0.93
CA HIS A 25 -1.68 -5.47 -2.06
C HIS A 25 -0.40 -6.20 -2.45
N ASN A 26 0.50 -6.37 -1.49
CA ASN A 26 1.76 -7.11 -1.62
C ASN A 26 1.52 -8.53 -2.16
N PHE A 27 0.50 -9.23 -1.67
CA PHE A 27 0.12 -10.55 -2.18
C PHE A 27 -0.22 -10.54 -3.69
N ILE A 28 -1.00 -9.55 -4.15
CA ILE A 28 -1.39 -9.42 -5.56
C ILE A 28 -0.20 -9.04 -6.42
N ASP A 29 0.69 -8.20 -5.92
CA ASP A 29 1.95 -7.87 -6.58
C ASP A 29 2.84 -9.08 -6.78
N GLY A 30 2.95 -9.92 -5.75
CA GLY A 30 3.62 -11.21 -5.82
C GLY A 30 3.08 -12.12 -6.92
N ILE A 31 1.74 -12.22 -7.02
CA ILE A 31 1.08 -12.97 -8.09
C ILE A 31 1.46 -12.39 -9.45
N SER A 32 1.40 -11.07 -9.59
CA SER A 32 1.65 -10.36 -10.85
C SER A 32 3.08 -10.56 -11.32
N ILE A 33 4.07 -10.46 -10.42
CA ILE A 33 5.49 -10.74 -10.71
C ILE A 33 5.66 -12.18 -11.19
N CYS A 34 5.07 -13.15 -10.48
CA CYS A 34 5.19 -14.56 -10.86
C CYS A 34 4.59 -14.83 -12.26
N VAL A 35 3.36 -14.38 -12.52
CA VAL A 35 2.70 -14.55 -13.81
C VAL A 35 3.49 -13.89 -14.94
N ALA A 36 4.07 -12.72 -14.69
CA ALA A 36 4.93 -12.03 -15.65
C ALA A 36 6.17 -12.86 -16.02
N PHE A 37 6.88 -13.43 -15.04
CA PHE A 37 8.01 -14.32 -15.28
C PHE A 37 7.63 -15.63 -15.98
N LEU A 38 6.46 -16.19 -15.67
CA LEU A 38 5.93 -17.36 -16.37
C LEU A 38 5.59 -17.07 -17.84
N THR A 39 5.27 -15.81 -18.16
CA THR A 39 4.98 -15.36 -19.53
C THR A 39 6.27 -15.13 -20.31
N ASN A 40 7.18 -14.32 -19.78
CA ASN A 40 8.47 -14.04 -20.39
C ASN A 40 9.42 -13.38 -19.38
N ILE A 41 10.72 -13.71 -19.43
CA ILE A 41 11.74 -13.13 -18.53
C ILE A 41 11.81 -11.60 -18.64
N SER A 42 11.77 -11.04 -19.85
CA SER A 42 11.79 -9.59 -20.06
C SER A 42 10.57 -8.92 -19.45
N ILE A 43 9.38 -9.52 -19.57
CA ILE A 43 8.15 -9.00 -18.95
C ILE A 43 8.27 -9.10 -17.41
N GLY A 44 8.73 -10.24 -16.89
CA GLY A 44 8.97 -10.42 -15.45
C GLY A 44 9.90 -9.38 -14.83
N ILE A 45 11.02 -9.08 -15.49
CA ILE A 45 11.96 -8.04 -15.03
C ILE A 45 11.28 -6.66 -15.04
N THR A 46 10.63 -6.29 -16.14
CA THR A 46 9.92 -5.02 -16.27
C THR A 46 8.84 -4.87 -15.20
N THR A 47 8.02 -5.91 -14.98
CA THR A 47 6.96 -5.93 -13.95
C THR A 47 7.52 -5.87 -12.52
N THR A 48 8.69 -6.47 -12.26
CA THR A 48 9.31 -6.40 -10.93
C THR A 48 9.82 -4.99 -10.63
N ILE A 49 10.55 -4.39 -11.58
CA ILE A 49 11.03 -3.01 -11.45
C ILE A 49 9.86 -2.06 -11.29
N ALA A 50 8.81 -2.30 -12.06
CA ALA A 50 7.57 -1.58 -11.99
C ALA A 50 6.95 -1.56 -10.59
N ILE A 51 6.71 -2.74 -10.04
CA ILE A 51 6.12 -2.88 -8.72
C ILE A 51 7.02 -2.24 -7.66
N ALA A 52 8.32 -2.52 -7.69
CA ALA A 52 9.27 -1.94 -6.74
C ALA A 52 9.24 -0.40 -6.73
N ILE A 53 9.02 0.24 -7.88
CA ILE A 53 8.99 1.71 -7.96
C ILE A 53 7.77 2.31 -7.26
N HIS A 54 6.61 1.67 -7.29
CA HIS A 54 5.42 2.20 -6.59
C HIS A 54 5.26 1.67 -5.16
N GLU A 55 5.88 0.56 -4.84
CA GLU A 55 5.94 0.01 -3.47
C GLU A 55 6.83 0.85 -2.56
N ILE A 56 7.98 1.36 -3.03
CA ILE A 56 8.85 2.21 -2.18
C ILE A 56 8.09 3.44 -1.61
N PRO A 57 7.37 4.25 -2.42
CA PRO A 57 6.54 5.34 -1.89
C PRO A 57 5.40 4.87 -0.98
N GLN A 58 4.75 3.75 -1.31
CA GLN A 58 3.64 3.20 -0.54
C GLN A 58 4.10 2.78 0.86
N GLU A 59 5.17 2.00 0.94
CA GLU A 59 5.76 1.53 2.20
C GLU A 59 6.26 2.68 3.07
N ILE A 60 6.79 3.77 2.48
CA ILE A 60 7.15 4.99 3.23
C ILE A 60 5.88 5.64 3.83
N GLY A 61 4.78 5.66 3.08
CA GLY A 61 3.48 6.14 3.55
C GLY A 61 2.92 5.28 4.68
N ASP A 62 2.95 3.96 4.52
CA ASP A 62 2.50 3.00 5.52
C ASP A 62 3.31 3.09 6.81
N PHE A 63 4.63 3.23 6.68
CA PHE A 63 5.49 3.50 7.82
C PHE A 63 5.04 4.77 8.55
N ALA A 64 4.75 5.87 7.84
CA ALA A 64 4.27 7.10 8.46
C ALA A 64 2.92 6.91 9.18
N ILE A 65 1.99 6.14 8.59
CA ILE A 65 0.69 5.79 9.20
C ILE A 65 0.90 4.97 10.48
N LEU A 66 1.79 3.99 10.47
CA LEU A 66 2.09 3.16 11.64
C LEU A 66 2.72 3.96 12.78
N ILE A 67 3.66 4.86 12.49
CA ILE A 67 4.21 5.75 13.53
C ILE A 67 3.13 6.67 14.08
N HIS A 68 2.29 7.24 13.20
CA HIS A 68 1.19 8.11 13.62
C HIS A 68 0.20 7.37 14.51
N SER A 69 -0.05 6.08 14.25
CA SER A 69 -0.92 5.22 15.06
C SER A 69 -0.38 4.86 16.46
N GLY A 70 0.85 5.28 16.78
CA GLY A 70 1.47 5.08 18.09
C GLY A 70 2.48 3.93 18.16
N LEU A 71 2.84 3.30 17.03
CA LEU A 71 3.88 2.28 17.01
C LEU A 71 5.28 2.93 17.11
N SER A 72 6.22 2.22 17.74
CA SER A 72 7.62 2.61 17.72
C SER A 72 8.24 2.37 16.33
N LYS A 73 9.28 3.13 15.98
CA LYS A 73 10.00 3.03 14.68
C LYS A 73 10.36 1.59 14.30
N THR A 74 10.92 0.85 15.25
CA THR A 74 11.32 -0.55 15.03
C THR A 74 10.11 -1.45 14.76
N LYS A 75 8.99 -1.24 15.48
CA LYS A 75 7.77 -2.02 15.27
C LYS A 75 7.13 -1.70 13.92
N ALA A 76 7.06 -0.43 13.54
CA ALA A 76 6.50 -0.02 12.26
C ALA A 76 7.28 -0.63 11.08
N ILE A 77 8.61 -0.55 11.08
CA ILE A 77 9.45 -1.21 10.06
C ILE A 77 9.23 -2.73 10.05
N PHE A 78 9.17 -3.35 11.22
CA PHE A 78 8.97 -4.79 11.33
C PHE A 78 7.63 -5.25 10.77
N TYR A 79 6.54 -4.53 11.05
CA TYR A 79 5.21 -4.90 10.54
C TYR A 79 5.05 -4.61 9.05
N ASN A 80 5.59 -3.51 8.53
CA ASN A 80 5.67 -3.28 7.08
C ASN A 80 6.43 -4.41 6.39
N PHE A 81 7.62 -4.76 6.89
CA PHE A 81 8.38 -5.88 6.33
C PHE A 81 7.59 -7.20 6.38
N LEU A 82 6.86 -7.46 7.48
CA LEU A 82 6.03 -8.66 7.60
C LEU A 82 4.88 -8.68 6.59
N SER A 83 4.28 -7.51 6.30
CA SER A 83 3.27 -7.33 5.27
C SER A 83 3.84 -7.59 3.87
N ALA A 84 5.02 -7.05 3.57
CA ALA A 84 5.72 -7.26 2.30
C ALA A 84 6.05 -8.74 2.01
N LEU A 85 6.24 -9.58 3.05
CA LEU A 85 6.43 -11.02 2.86
C LEU A 85 5.20 -11.72 2.25
N CYS A 86 4.01 -11.10 2.30
CA CYS A 86 2.83 -11.61 1.60
C CYS A 86 3.04 -11.65 0.07
N ALA A 87 3.92 -10.82 -0.50
CA ALA A 87 4.30 -10.92 -1.90
C ALA A 87 4.96 -12.26 -2.26
N LEU A 88 5.81 -12.79 -1.37
CA LEU A 88 6.41 -14.11 -1.59
C LEU A 88 5.35 -15.23 -1.57
N LEU A 89 4.36 -15.12 -0.68
CA LEU A 89 3.25 -16.06 -0.62
C LEU A 89 2.38 -15.99 -1.88
N GLY A 90 2.10 -14.77 -2.37
CA GLY A 90 1.38 -14.54 -3.62
C GLY A 90 2.10 -15.14 -4.83
N ALA A 91 3.40 -14.91 -4.94
CA ALA A 91 4.23 -15.47 -6.00
C ALA A 91 4.24 -17.01 -5.95
N LEU A 92 4.40 -17.59 -4.76
CA LEU A 92 4.40 -19.04 -4.58
C LEU A 92 3.04 -19.67 -4.97
N LEU A 93 1.94 -19.08 -4.53
CA LEU A 93 0.60 -19.57 -4.88
C LEU A 93 0.29 -19.38 -6.36
N ALA A 94 0.73 -18.28 -6.97
CA ALA A 94 0.60 -18.07 -8.41
C ALA A 94 1.36 -19.15 -9.20
N TYR A 95 2.58 -19.51 -8.77
CA TYR A 95 3.35 -20.56 -9.44
C TYR A 95 2.60 -21.90 -9.48
N VAL A 96 1.82 -22.23 -8.44
CA VAL A 96 1.07 -23.50 -8.35
C VAL A 96 -0.35 -23.40 -8.95
N PHE A 97 -1.01 -22.24 -8.84
CA PHE A 97 -2.45 -22.08 -9.10
C PHE A 97 -2.80 -20.88 -10.01
N ALA A 98 -1.88 -20.38 -10.83
CA ALA A 98 -2.03 -19.15 -11.64
C ALA A 98 -3.41 -18.99 -12.30
N SER A 99 -3.92 -20.05 -12.95
CA SER A 99 -5.18 -20.03 -13.70
C SER A 99 -6.42 -19.71 -12.87
N HIS A 100 -6.42 -20.06 -11.58
CA HIS A 100 -7.55 -19.81 -10.68
C HIS A 100 -7.43 -18.45 -9.99
N LEU A 101 -6.21 -18.02 -9.64
CA LEU A 101 -5.99 -16.73 -8.99
C LEU A 101 -6.24 -15.54 -9.91
N LEU A 102 -5.93 -15.66 -11.20
CA LEU A 102 -6.14 -14.58 -12.19
C LEU A 102 -7.58 -14.06 -12.21
N ASN A 103 -8.57 -14.93 -12.02
CA ASN A 103 -9.99 -14.54 -11.99
C ASN A 103 -10.39 -13.80 -10.70
N ALA A 104 -9.65 -14.00 -9.61
CA ALA A 104 -9.92 -13.39 -8.31
C ALA A 104 -9.28 -11.99 -8.15
N ILE A 105 -8.22 -11.69 -8.92
CA ILE A 105 -7.46 -10.44 -8.82
C ILE A 105 -8.35 -9.18 -8.87
N PRO A 106 -9.28 -9.01 -9.82
CA PRO A 106 -10.08 -7.77 -9.89
C PRO A 106 -10.93 -7.53 -8.65
N TYR A 107 -11.46 -8.59 -8.04
CA TYR A 107 -12.28 -8.51 -6.83
C TYR A 107 -11.43 -8.14 -5.62
N LEU A 108 -10.26 -8.78 -5.45
CA LEU A 108 -9.33 -8.48 -4.37
C LEU A 108 -8.81 -7.04 -4.49
N MET A 109 -8.45 -6.59 -5.69
CA MET A 109 -8.03 -5.21 -5.95
C MET A 109 -9.11 -4.19 -5.61
N SER A 110 -10.38 -4.51 -5.86
CA SER A 110 -11.50 -3.62 -5.51
C SER A 110 -11.63 -3.44 -3.99
N ILE A 111 -11.40 -4.50 -3.22
CA ILE A 111 -11.41 -4.45 -1.75
C ILE A 111 -10.23 -3.62 -1.23
N VAL A 112 -9.01 -3.87 -1.74
CA VAL A 112 -7.80 -3.11 -1.35
C VAL A 112 -7.95 -1.64 -1.67
N ALA A 113 -8.40 -1.30 -2.90
CA ALA A 113 -8.63 0.08 -3.30
C ALA A 113 -9.66 0.77 -2.41
N GLY A 114 -10.75 0.07 -2.05
CA GLY A 114 -11.74 0.59 -1.11
C GLY A 114 -11.16 0.86 0.29
N GLY A 115 -10.31 -0.04 0.77
CA GLY A 115 -9.59 0.11 2.05
C GLY A 115 -8.68 1.34 2.07
N PHE A 116 -7.86 1.54 1.03
CA PHE A 116 -7.00 2.72 0.93
C PHE A 116 -7.79 4.02 0.72
N VAL A 117 -8.91 4.00 0.01
CA VAL A 117 -9.81 5.16 -0.07
C VAL A 117 -10.40 5.48 1.30
N TYR A 118 -10.79 4.47 2.08
CA TYR A 118 -11.26 4.68 3.46
C TYR A 118 -10.16 5.29 4.34
N LEU A 119 -8.94 4.75 4.31
CA LEU A 119 -7.80 5.28 5.07
C LEU A 119 -7.50 6.73 4.66
N ALA A 120 -7.47 7.02 3.36
CA ALA A 120 -7.25 8.38 2.86
C ALA A 120 -8.36 9.35 3.32
N THR A 121 -9.63 8.94 3.26
CA THR A 121 -10.76 9.85 3.47
C THR A 121 -11.17 9.99 4.93
N CYS A 122 -11.15 8.91 5.70
CA CYS A 122 -11.57 8.89 7.10
C CYS A 122 -10.44 9.19 8.08
N ASP A 123 -9.17 9.00 7.68
CA ASP A 123 -8.04 9.19 8.58
C ASP A 123 -7.09 10.30 8.11
N LEU A 124 -6.61 10.25 6.87
CA LEU A 124 -5.64 11.24 6.37
C LEU A 124 -6.24 12.63 6.15
N ILE A 125 -7.41 12.74 5.50
CA ILE A 125 -8.09 14.03 5.27
C ILE A 125 -8.43 14.77 6.59
N PRO A 126 -9.01 14.12 7.62
CA PRO A 126 -9.25 14.78 8.91
C PRO A 126 -7.98 15.21 9.63
N GLU A 127 -6.86 14.49 9.47
CA GLU A 127 -5.57 14.90 10.01
C GLU A 127 -5.04 16.16 9.33
N LEU A 128 -5.12 16.24 7.99
CA LEU A 128 -4.74 17.43 7.22
C LEU A 128 -5.59 18.66 7.59
N HIS A 129 -6.85 18.48 7.98
CA HIS A 129 -7.71 19.58 8.44
C HIS A 129 -7.37 20.12 9.83
N LYS A 130 -6.54 19.44 10.64
CA LYS A 130 -6.09 19.98 11.94
C LYS A 130 -5.06 21.10 11.79
N THR A 131 -4.40 21.19 10.63
CA THR A 131 -3.47 22.27 10.31
C THR A 131 -4.23 23.57 10.04
N THR A 132 -4.12 24.55 10.94
CA THR A 132 -4.90 25.80 10.89
C THR A 132 -4.25 26.91 10.06
N LYS A 133 -2.97 26.75 9.67
CA LYS A 133 -2.24 27.73 8.87
C LYS A 133 -2.48 27.49 7.38
N ILE A 134 -3.09 28.47 6.71
CA ILE A 134 -3.37 28.44 5.27
C ILE A 134 -2.13 28.08 4.44
N LYS A 135 -0.94 28.60 4.81
CA LYS A 135 0.31 28.27 4.11
C LYS A 135 0.65 26.78 4.16
N ASP A 136 0.47 26.15 5.31
CA ASP A 136 0.77 24.72 5.51
C ASP A 136 -0.26 23.86 4.79
N SER A 137 -1.54 24.25 4.81
CA SER A 137 -2.61 23.58 4.05
C SER A 137 -2.38 23.65 2.53
N ILE A 138 -1.92 24.80 2.01
CA ILE A 138 -1.55 24.95 0.59
C ILE A 138 -0.38 24.02 0.26
N PHE A 139 0.66 23.97 1.10
CA PHE A 139 1.79 23.07 0.89
C PHE A 139 1.37 21.60 0.89
N GLN A 140 0.55 21.17 1.86
CA GLN A 140 -0.01 19.82 1.93
C GLN A 140 -0.81 19.47 0.66
N PHE A 141 -1.65 20.39 0.20
CA PHE A 141 -2.43 20.19 -1.02
C PHE A 141 -1.55 20.06 -2.28
N VAL A 142 -0.52 20.91 -2.39
CA VAL A 142 0.45 20.81 -3.50
C VAL A 142 1.20 19.47 -3.47
N PHE A 143 1.67 19.03 -2.29
CA PHE A 143 2.34 17.72 -2.15
C PHE A 143 1.41 16.55 -2.44
N LEU A 144 0.13 16.63 -2.05
CA LEU A 144 -0.88 15.63 -2.39
C LEU A 144 -1.05 15.52 -3.90
N ILE A 145 -1.23 16.64 -4.60
CA ILE A 145 -1.37 16.67 -6.06
C ILE A 145 -0.09 16.17 -6.72
N LEU A 146 1.09 16.58 -6.26
CA LEU A 146 2.37 16.07 -6.76
C LEU A 146 2.52 14.56 -6.55
N GLY A 147 2.11 14.03 -5.40
CA GLY A 147 2.10 12.59 -5.11
C GLY A 147 1.17 11.83 -6.05
N ILE A 148 -0.05 12.32 -6.27
CA ILE A 148 -1.00 11.73 -7.22
C ILE A 148 -0.43 11.77 -8.65
N LEU A 149 0.13 12.91 -9.07
CA LEU A 149 0.75 13.05 -10.39
C LEU A 149 1.94 12.12 -10.56
N LEU A 150 2.80 12.00 -9.53
CA LEU A 150 3.90 11.05 -9.52
C LEU A 150 3.39 9.62 -9.71
N MET A 151 2.39 9.19 -8.94
CA MET A 151 1.82 7.84 -9.07
C MET A 151 1.16 7.61 -10.43
N LEU A 152 0.47 8.61 -11.00
CA LEU A 152 -0.11 8.53 -12.34
C LEU A 152 0.95 8.43 -13.45
N ILE A 153 2.02 9.21 -13.33
CA ILE A 153 3.18 9.16 -14.23
C ILE A 153 3.83 7.78 -14.15
N LEU A 154 4.13 7.33 -12.93
CA LEU A 154 4.68 6.00 -12.68
C LEU A 154 3.78 4.94 -13.31
N LYS A 155 2.49 4.91 -13.00
CA LYS A 155 1.53 3.98 -13.62
C LYS A 155 1.58 4.01 -15.15
N LYS A 156 1.56 5.21 -15.75
CA LYS A 156 1.51 5.38 -17.21
C LYS A 156 2.77 4.86 -17.90
N TYR A 157 3.96 5.15 -17.39
CA TYR A 157 5.21 4.71 -18.02
C TYR A 157 5.47 3.20 -17.84
N LEU A 158 4.69 2.55 -17.00
CA LEU A 158 4.99 1.23 -16.46
C LEU A 158 3.99 0.15 -16.92
N LEU A 159 2.73 0.54 -17.14
CA LEU A 159 1.68 -0.31 -17.76
C LEU A 159 1.67 -0.23 -19.30
N ILE A 160 2.53 0.60 -19.90
CA ILE A 160 2.68 0.74 -21.37
C ILE A 160 3.94 -0.01 -21.89
N ALA A 161 4.68 -0.69 -21.00
CA ALA A 161 5.86 -1.50 -21.34
C ALA A 161 5.57 -3.00 -21.32
#